data_AF-A0A4D7DHR2-F1
#
_entry.id   AF-A0A4D7DHR2-F1
#
_cell.length_a   1.000
_cell.length_b   1.000
_cell.length_c   1.000
_cell.angle_alpha   90.00
_cell.angle_beta   90.00
_cell.angle_gamma   90.00
#
_symmetry.space_group_name_H-M   'P 1'
#
loop_
_entity.id
_entity.type
_entity.pdbx_description
1 polymer ?
#
loop_
_entity_poly.entity_id
_entity_poly.type
_entity_poly.pdbx_seq_one_letter_code
_entity_poly.pdbx_strand_id
1 'polypeptide(L)'
;MTGRFLPPLAMACAALASCAPQHGDAPAAGLDAQAERAFAACTTAGLSQTVLTQGKPIEDTPAGACVVKAADGGSVQAALFLGDFYRAASAHPNPAWDRIDTFGRETHWYREAAKRGSERGEFLVASEGDRHPYMPLHDNLLDWYIQAARQGNGDAALAIARAYKLGRIQPAKLHGFRAWLAQNARPGTVQANVAAVLEEDHAPIIN
;
A
#
# COMPACT_ATOMS: atom_id res chain seq x y z
N MET A 1 -23.92 24.05 -43.01
CA MET A 1 -24.51 23.14 -42.00
C MET A 1 -23.53 22.02 -41.71
N THR A 2 -22.63 22.19 -40.75
CA THR A 2 -21.85 21.07 -40.16
C THR A 2 -21.26 21.57 -38.85
N GLY A 3 -22.00 21.41 -37.76
CA GLY A 3 -21.50 21.61 -36.39
C GLY A 3 -21.76 20.34 -35.62
N ARG A 4 -20.88 19.35 -35.78
CA ARG A 4 -20.92 18.09 -35.03
C ARG A 4 -20.32 18.36 -33.66
N PHE A 5 -21.15 18.84 -32.73
CA PHE A 5 -20.79 18.98 -31.33
C PHE A 5 -21.26 17.74 -30.57
N LEU A 6 -20.30 16.96 -30.05
CA LEU A 6 -20.32 16.20 -28.78
C LEU A 6 -18.94 15.51 -28.64
N PRO A 7 -18.35 15.31 -27.43
CA PRO A 7 -18.71 15.78 -26.07
C PRO A 7 -17.51 16.34 -25.24
N PRO A 8 -17.71 16.84 -23.99
CA PRO A 8 -16.68 16.89 -22.95
C PRO A 8 -16.96 15.76 -21.94
N LEU A 9 -16.77 14.52 -22.37
CA LEU A 9 -16.73 13.37 -21.45
C LEU A 9 -15.47 12.61 -21.82
N ALA A 10 -14.60 12.46 -20.82
CA ALA A 10 -13.30 11.85 -20.90
C ALA A 10 -12.23 12.70 -21.64
N MET A 11 -11.52 13.53 -20.86
CA MET A 11 -10.04 13.47 -20.92
C MET A 11 -9.63 12.06 -20.48
N ALA A 12 -9.98 11.06 -21.29
CA ALA A 12 -9.43 9.72 -21.18
C ALA A 12 -7.95 9.90 -21.44
N CYS A 13 -7.12 9.71 -20.40
CA CYS A 13 -5.73 9.27 -20.45
C CYS A 13 -5.22 9.24 -21.91
N ALA A 14 -4.94 10.41 -22.52
CA ALA A 14 -4.95 10.56 -24.00
C ALA A 14 -3.73 9.93 -24.67
N ALA A 15 -3.04 9.07 -23.94
CA ALA A 15 -1.91 8.27 -24.34
C ALA A 15 -2.20 6.76 -24.12
N LEU A 16 -3.42 6.28 -24.40
CA LEU A 16 -3.75 4.84 -24.39
C LEU A 16 -2.86 3.99 -25.34
N ALA A 17 -2.02 4.63 -26.17
CA ALA A 17 -1.02 3.99 -27.01
C ALA A 17 0.41 3.95 -26.43
N SER A 18 0.69 4.55 -25.25
CA SER A 18 2.06 4.68 -24.73
C SER A 18 2.54 3.50 -23.88
N CYS A 19 1.65 2.58 -23.46
CA CYS A 19 2.07 1.40 -22.70
C CYS A 19 1.95 0.08 -23.48
N ALA A 20 1.31 0.08 -24.65
CA ALA A 20 1.39 -1.04 -25.57
C ALA A 20 2.84 -1.12 -26.12
N PRO A 21 3.43 -2.33 -26.25
CA PRO A 21 4.73 -2.44 -26.89
C PRO A 21 4.59 -1.88 -28.32
N GLN A 22 5.25 -0.75 -28.59
CA GLN A 22 5.47 -0.36 -29.98
C GLN A 22 6.35 -1.46 -30.57
N HIS A 23 5.92 -2.07 -31.67
CA HIS A 23 6.74 -3.05 -32.37
C HIS A 23 8.09 -2.42 -32.70
N GLY A 24 9.14 -2.84 -32.00
CA GLY A 24 10.51 -2.36 -32.19
C GLY A 24 11.26 -2.13 -30.87
N ASP A 25 12.16 -3.07 -30.53
CA ASP A 25 13.47 -2.94 -29.87
C ASP A 25 13.71 -1.84 -28.80
N ALA A 26 12.69 -1.40 -28.05
CA ALA A 26 12.89 -0.51 -26.91
C ALA A 26 13.52 -1.29 -25.73
N PRO A 27 14.64 -0.82 -25.15
CA PRO A 27 15.23 -1.47 -23.97
C PRO A 27 14.27 -1.41 -22.78
N ALA A 28 14.28 -2.43 -21.93
CA ALA A 28 13.40 -2.56 -20.76
C ALA A 28 13.36 -1.28 -19.89
N ALA A 29 14.53 -0.67 -19.64
CA ALA A 29 14.63 0.58 -18.86
C ALA A 29 13.86 1.78 -19.49
N GLY A 30 13.69 1.80 -20.82
CA GLY A 30 12.90 2.82 -21.50
C GLY A 30 11.39 2.63 -21.31
N LEU A 31 10.96 1.37 -21.19
CA LEU A 31 9.56 1.00 -20.99
C LEU A 31 9.08 1.31 -19.57
N ASP A 32 9.94 1.18 -18.57
CA ASP A 32 9.65 1.51 -17.17
C ASP A 32 9.48 3.03 -16.99
N ALA A 33 10.41 3.81 -17.55
CA ALA A 33 10.34 5.27 -17.54
C ALA A 33 9.13 5.82 -18.31
N GLN A 34 8.70 5.12 -19.37
CA GLN A 34 7.49 5.48 -20.11
C GLN A 34 6.22 5.19 -19.30
N ALA A 35 6.16 4.04 -18.61
CA ALA A 35 5.05 3.66 -17.76
C ALA A 35 4.87 4.63 -16.58
N GLU A 36 5.97 5.04 -15.94
CA GLU A 36 5.96 6.04 -14.86
C GLU A 36 5.46 7.41 -15.33
N ARG A 37 5.91 7.87 -16.49
CA ARG A 37 5.40 9.12 -17.09
C ARG A 37 3.92 9.03 -17.44
N ALA A 38 3.46 7.87 -17.92
CA ALA A 38 2.05 7.64 -18.21
C ALA A 38 1.20 7.63 -16.93
N PHE A 39 1.69 6.99 -15.86
CA PHE A 39 1.05 7.01 -14.54
C PHE A 39 0.92 8.44 -13.99
N ALA A 40 2.00 9.25 -14.07
CA ALA A 40 1.98 10.64 -13.64
C ALA A 40 1.02 11.54 -14.45
N ALA A 41 0.71 11.15 -15.70
CA ALA A 41 -0.15 11.92 -16.61
C ALA A 41 -1.63 11.52 -16.54
N CYS A 42 -1.98 10.35 -15.98
CA CYS A 42 -3.36 9.88 -15.96
C CYS A 42 -4.06 10.22 -14.63
N THR A 43 -5.28 10.76 -14.72
CA THR A 43 -6.14 10.94 -13.55
C THR A 43 -6.62 9.58 -13.08
N THR A 44 -5.90 9.03 -12.10
CA THR A 44 -6.19 7.70 -11.56
C THR A 44 -7.58 7.63 -10.94
N ALA A 45 -8.11 8.73 -10.40
CA ALA A 45 -9.46 8.81 -9.85
C ALA A 45 -10.57 8.46 -10.87
N GLY A 46 -10.46 8.94 -12.11
CA GLY A 46 -11.45 8.67 -13.17
C GLY A 46 -11.39 7.23 -13.67
N LEU A 47 -10.18 6.67 -13.73
CA LEU A 47 -9.96 5.25 -14.00
C LEU A 47 -10.54 4.39 -12.89
N SER A 48 -10.19 4.66 -11.62
CA SER A 48 -10.63 3.89 -10.47
C SER A 48 -12.15 3.79 -10.38
N GLN A 49 -12.86 4.92 -10.43
CA GLN A 49 -14.32 4.89 -10.29
C GLN A 49 -14.99 4.07 -11.40
N THR A 50 -14.50 4.19 -12.63
CA THR A 50 -15.04 3.47 -13.79
C THR A 50 -14.78 1.96 -13.68
N VAL A 51 -13.60 1.56 -13.22
CA VAL A 51 -13.25 0.13 -13.06
C VAL A 51 -13.96 -0.48 -11.86
N LEU A 52 -14.09 0.26 -10.75
CA LEU A 52 -14.83 -0.16 -9.56
C LEU A 52 -16.30 -0.48 -9.88
N THR A 53 -16.97 0.35 -10.68
CA THR A 53 -18.36 0.10 -11.11
C THR A 53 -18.47 -1.04 -12.11
N GLN A 54 -17.45 -1.28 -12.94
CA GLN A 54 -17.42 -2.45 -13.84
C GLN A 54 -17.18 -3.76 -13.08
N GLY A 55 -16.50 -3.72 -11.92
CA GLY A 55 -16.30 -4.91 -11.11
C GLY A 55 -15.28 -5.88 -11.68
N LYS A 56 -14.22 -5.34 -12.30
CA LYS A 56 -13.16 -6.15 -12.93
C LYS A 56 -11.79 -5.69 -12.45
N PRO A 57 -10.79 -6.60 -12.38
CA PRO A 57 -9.42 -6.25 -12.02
C PRO A 57 -8.90 -5.06 -12.84
N ILE A 58 -8.18 -4.13 -12.19
CA ILE A 58 -7.68 -2.94 -12.87
C ILE A 58 -6.67 -3.28 -13.96
N GLU A 59 -5.94 -4.38 -13.80
CA GLU A 59 -4.96 -4.90 -14.76
C GLU A 59 -5.62 -5.33 -16.08
N ASP A 60 -6.93 -5.61 -16.09
CA ASP A 60 -7.70 -5.95 -17.28
C ASP A 60 -8.13 -4.71 -18.10
N THR A 61 -7.63 -3.52 -17.75
CA THR A 61 -7.84 -2.29 -18.51
C THR A 61 -6.54 -1.80 -19.14
N PRO A 62 -6.57 -1.21 -20.35
CA PRO A 62 -5.36 -0.64 -20.95
C PRO A 62 -4.69 0.42 -20.08
N ALA A 63 -5.48 1.26 -19.39
CA ALA A 63 -4.94 2.27 -18.49
C ALA A 63 -4.39 1.66 -17.19
N GLY A 64 -5.03 0.64 -16.63
CA GLY A 64 -4.51 -0.08 -15.47
C GLY A 64 -3.27 -0.92 -15.76
N ALA A 65 -3.14 -1.46 -16.98
CA ALA A 65 -1.92 -2.12 -17.42
C ALA A 65 -0.70 -1.17 -17.40
N CYS A 66 -0.88 0.13 -17.69
CA CYS A 66 0.18 1.13 -17.49
C CYS A 66 0.59 1.24 -16.02
N VAL A 67 -0.39 1.25 -15.11
CA VAL A 67 -0.16 1.35 -13.66
C VAL A 67 0.62 0.14 -13.16
N VAL A 68 0.21 -1.07 -13.57
CA VAL A 68 0.89 -2.33 -13.26
C VAL A 68 2.33 -2.28 -13.75
N LYS A 69 2.54 -1.88 -15.00
CA LYS A 69 3.88 -1.80 -15.57
C LYS A 69 4.77 -0.78 -14.85
N ALA A 70 4.21 0.37 -14.44
CA ALA A 70 4.93 1.33 -13.62
C ALA A 70 5.30 0.72 -12.25
N ALA A 71 4.35 0.03 -11.62
CA ALA A 71 4.59 -0.67 -10.37
C ALA A 71 5.66 -1.75 -10.55
N ASP A 72 5.62 -2.58 -11.59
CA ASP A 72 6.65 -3.59 -11.88
C ASP A 72 8.02 -2.96 -12.16
N GLY A 73 8.04 -1.79 -12.82
CA GLY A 73 9.22 -0.98 -13.11
C GLY A 73 9.82 -0.25 -11.89
N GLY A 74 9.29 -0.46 -10.68
CA GLY A 74 9.83 0.09 -9.45
C GLY A 74 9.02 1.22 -8.82
N SER A 75 7.92 1.65 -9.45
CA SER A 75 7.08 2.73 -8.92
C SER A 75 6.47 2.35 -7.58
N VAL A 76 6.93 2.99 -6.51
CA VAL A 76 6.28 2.89 -5.19
C VAL A 76 4.88 3.49 -5.25
N GLN A 77 4.72 4.62 -5.95
CA GLN A 77 3.44 5.32 -6.02
C GLN A 77 2.40 4.51 -6.81
N ALA A 78 2.78 3.86 -7.92
CA ALA A 78 1.85 3.01 -8.65
C ALA A 78 1.49 1.74 -7.85
N ALA A 79 2.45 1.13 -7.16
CA ALA A 79 2.17 -0.02 -6.28
C ALA A 79 1.21 0.37 -5.13
N LEU A 80 1.44 1.50 -4.47
CA LEU A 80 0.52 2.01 -3.44
C LEU A 80 -0.87 2.29 -4.00
N PHE A 81 -0.96 2.87 -5.21
CA PHE A 81 -2.23 3.12 -5.86
C PHE A 81 -2.98 1.83 -6.20
N LEU A 82 -2.30 0.78 -6.68
CA LEU A 82 -2.93 -0.52 -6.94
C LEU A 82 -3.46 -1.15 -5.65
N GLY A 83 -2.69 -1.06 -4.56
CA GLY A 83 -3.16 -1.49 -3.23
C GLY A 83 -4.40 -0.72 -2.78
N ASP A 84 -4.37 0.61 -2.86
CA ASP A 84 -5.52 1.48 -2.53
C ASP A 84 -6.76 1.17 -3.40
N PHE A 85 -6.55 0.89 -4.69
CA PHE A 85 -7.62 0.48 -5.60
C PHE A 85 -8.27 -0.83 -5.13
N TYR A 86 -7.48 -1.84 -4.78
CA TYR A 86 -8.01 -3.13 -4.34
C TYR A 86 -8.66 -3.09 -2.96
N ARG A 87 -8.16 -2.22 -2.07
CA ARG A 87 -8.81 -1.88 -0.81
C ARG A 87 -10.18 -1.23 -1.05
N ALA A 88 -10.28 -0.33 -2.02
CA ALA A 88 -11.54 0.28 -2.40
C ALA A 88 -12.49 -0.74 -3.06
N ALA A 89 -11.95 -1.64 -3.89
CA ALA A 89 -12.70 -2.70 -4.55
C ALA A 89 -13.32 -3.68 -3.54
N SER A 90 -12.57 -4.08 -2.51
CA SER A 90 -13.06 -4.98 -1.46
C SER A 90 -14.23 -4.39 -0.65
N ALA A 91 -14.30 -3.06 -0.55
CA ALA A 91 -15.39 -2.34 0.11
C ALA A 91 -16.50 -1.87 -0.86
N HIS A 92 -16.38 -2.14 -2.16
CA HIS A 92 -17.32 -1.62 -3.15
C HIS A 92 -18.61 -2.47 -3.20
N PRO A 93 -19.81 -1.87 -3.29
CA PRO A 93 -21.08 -2.61 -3.26
C PRO A 93 -21.39 -3.42 -4.53
N ASN A 94 -20.41 -3.59 -5.43
CA ASN A 94 -20.62 -4.33 -6.68
C ASN A 94 -20.26 -5.82 -6.45
N PRO A 95 -21.23 -6.74 -6.48
CA PRO A 95 -21.00 -8.15 -6.16
C PRO A 95 -20.09 -8.88 -7.17
N ALA A 96 -19.76 -8.25 -8.30
CA ALA A 96 -18.74 -8.77 -9.20
C ALA A 96 -17.36 -8.90 -8.50
N TRP A 97 -17.10 -8.07 -7.49
CA TRP A 97 -15.87 -8.13 -6.69
C TRP A 97 -15.80 -9.36 -5.76
N ASP A 98 -16.93 -9.97 -5.39
CA ASP A 98 -16.96 -11.15 -4.50
C ASP A 98 -16.23 -12.37 -5.08
N ARG A 99 -16.04 -12.39 -6.40
CA ARG A 99 -15.36 -13.48 -7.14
C ARG A 99 -13.89 -13.19 -7.42
N ILE A 100 -13.40 -12.03 -7.01
CA ILE A 100 -12.05 -11.56 -7.23
C ILE A 100 -11.33 -11.55 -5.89
N ASP A 101 -10.12 -12.09 -5.84
CA ASP A 101 -9.27 -12.00 -4.66
C ASP A 101 -8.73 -10.58 -4.49
N THR A 102 -9.59 -9.64 -4.10
CA THR A 102 -9.22 -8.24 -3.88
C THR A 102 -8.23 -8.11 -2.73
N PHE A 103 -8.38 -8.92 -1.68
CA PHE A 103 -7.49 -8.89 -0.53
C PHE A 103 -6.07 -9.38 -0.86
N GLY A 104 -5.94 -10.48 -1.60
CA GLY A 104 -4.65 -10.98 -2.04
C GLY A 104 -3.93 -10.00 -2.96
N ARG A 105 -4.67 -9.33 -3.86
CA ARG A 105 -4.10 -8.29 -4.73
C ARG A 105 -3.71 -7.02 -3.97
N GLU A 106 -4.55 -6.55 -3.06
CA GLU A 106 -4.23 -5.45 -2.15
C GLU A 106 -2.92 -5.71 -1.40
N THR A 107 -2.83 -6.88 -0.75
CA THR A 107 -1.67 -7.29 0.04
C THR A 107 -0.42 -7.44 -0.84
N HIS A 108 -0.58 -7.97 -2.06
CA HIS A 108 0.51 -8.07 -3.03
C HIS A 108 1.09 -6.70 -3.35
N TRP A 109 0.26 -5.73 -3.72
CA TRP A 109 0.72 -4.42 -4.15
C TRP A 109 1.30 -3.58 -3.01
N TYR A 110 0.72 -3.63 -1.80
CA TYR A 110 1.36 -3.02 -0.64
C TYR A 110 2.69 -3.67 -0.29
N ARG A 111 2.82 -5.00 -0.44
CA ARG A 111 4.08 -5.70 -0.25
C ARG A 111 5.14 -5.27 -1.25
N GLU A 112 4.79 -5.06 -2.52
CA GLU A 112 5.73 -4.54 -3.52
C GLU A 112 6.19 -3.11 -3.19
N ALA A 113 5.29 -2.25 -2.69
CA ALA A 113 5.70 -0.95 -2.16
C ALA A 113 6.63 -1.10 -0.93
N ALA A 114 6.31 -1.98 0.01
CA ALA A 114 7.08 -2.22 1.23
C ALA A 114 8.49 -2.73 0.93
N LYS A 115 8.63 -3.71 0.01
CA LYS A 115 9.93 -4.25 -0.42
C LYS A 115 10.88 -3.19 -0.99
N ARG A 116 10.34 -2.05 -1.43
CA ARG A 116 11.09 -0.91 -1.98
C ARG A 116 11.35 0.18 -0.94
N GLY A 117 11.12 -0.12 0.34
CA GLY A 117 11.36 0.80 1.46
C GLY A 117 10.27 1.87 1.62
N SER A 118 9.08 1.66 1.05
CA SER A 118 7.97 2.58 1.26
C SER A 118 7.45 2.47 2.68
N GLU A 119 7.72 3.48 3.51
CA GLU A 119 7.17 3.59 4.87
C GLU A 119 5.64 3.36 4.91
N ARG A 120 4.89 3.95 3.97
CA ARG A 120 3.45 3.72 3.82
C ARG A 120 3.13 2.28 3.41
N GLY A 121 3.89 1.69 2.49
CA GLY A 121 3.69 0.30 2.05
C GLY A 121 3.94 -0.70 3.19
N GLU A 122 5.00 -0.49 3.96
CA GLU A 122 5.36 -1.26 5.15
C GLU A 122 4.25 -1.19 6.21
N PHE A 123 3.72 0.00 6.48
CA PHE A 123 2.58 0.14 7.39
C PHE A 123 1.33 -0.58 6.86
N LEU A 124 0.96 -0.36 5.59
CA LEU A 124 -0.28 -0.89 5.02
C LEU A 124 -0.28 -2.42 4.89
N VAL A 125 0.85 -3.02 4.50
CA VAL A 125 0.94 -4.49 4.43
C VAL A 125 0.81 -5.12 5.83
N ALA A 126 1.32 -4.46 6.86
CA ALA A 126 1.19 -4.91 8.24
C ALA A 126 -0.23 -4.72 8.77
N SER A 127 -0.84 -3.56 8.52
CA SER A 127 -2.19 -3.23 9.00
C SER A 127 -3.26 -4.08 8.38
N GLU A 128 -3.21 -4.29 7.06
CA GLU A 128 -4.19 -5.12 6.37
C GLU A 128 -3.98 -6.62 6.63
N GLY A 129 -2.74 -7.02 6.94
CA GLY A 129 -2.44 -8.38 7.40
C GLY A 129 -2.93 -8.64 8.84
N ASP A 130 -3.03 -7.62 9.68
CA ASP A 130 -3.41 -7.72 11.09
C ASP A 130 -4.94 -7.70 11.31
N ARG A 131 -5.64 -8.65 10.70
CA ARG A 131 -7.12 -8.71 10.75
C ARG A 131 -7.70 -9.35 12.01
N HIS A 132 -6.86 -9.97 12.84
CA HIS A 132 -7.30 -10.75 14.00
C HIS A 132 -6.72 -10.14 15.29
N PRO A 133 -7.35 -9.08 15.82
CA PRO A 133 -6.81 -8.30 16.94
C PRO A 133 -6.75 -9.09 18.27
N TYR A 134 -7.33 -10.29 18.32
CA TYR A 134 -7.31 -11.18 19.48
C TYR A 134 -6.25 -12.29 19.38
N MET A 135 -5.55 -12.39 18.26
CA MET A 135 -4.47 -13.37 18.05
C MET A 135 -3.10 -12.72 18.25
N PRO A 136 -2.06 -13.51 18.58
CA PRO A 136 -0.68 -13.05 18.53
C PRO A 136 -0.37 -12.41 17.18
N LEU A 137 0.34 -11.30 17.21
CA LEU A 137 0.77 -10.63 15.98
C LEU A 137 1.86 -11.49 15.33
N HIS A 138 1.70 -11.79 14.04
CA HIS A 138 2.70 -12.56 13.31
C HIS A 138 4.02 -11.78 13.20
N ASP A 139 5.14 -12.48 13.37
CA ASP A 139 6.50 -11.90 13.32
C ASP A 139 6.75 -11.11 12.03
N ASN A 140 6.27 -11.59 10.89
CA ASN A 140 6.43 -10.91 9.60
C ASN A 140 5.68 -9.57 9.53
N LEU A 141 4.53 -9.43 10.18
CA LEU A 141 3.78 -8.17 10.25
C LEU A 141 4.45 -7.21 11.24
N LEU A 142 4.96 -7.74 12.36
CA LEU A 142 5.73 -6.97 13.32
C LEU A 142 6.99 -6.36 12.68
N ASP A 143 7.70 -7.13 11.86
CA ASP A 143 8.88 -6.65 11.13
C ASP A 143 8.56 -5.45 10.23
N TRP A 144 7.42 -5.49 9.53
CA TRP A 144 6.97 -4.39 8.69
C TRP A 144 6.56 -3.16 9.50
N TYR A 145 5.83 -3.34 10.60
CA TYR A 145 5.54 -2.22 11.50
C TYR A 145 6.80 -1.59 12.07
N ILE A 146 7.81 -2.38 12.46
CA ILE A 146 9.07 -1.87 12.99
C ILE A 146 9.81 -1.06 11.93
N GLN A 147 9.85 -1.52 10.68
CA GLN A 147 10.47 -0.79 9.58
C GLN A 147 9.78 0.56 9.37
N ALA A 148 8.45 0.58 9.26
CA ALA A 148 7.68 1.81 9.08
C ALA A 148 7.89 2.78 10.26
N ALA A 149 7.85 2.27 11.49
CA ALA A 149 8.05 3.06 12.70
C ALA A 149 9.45 3.69 12.77
N ARG A 150 10.48 2.96 12.31
CA ARG A 150 11.86 3.48 12.21
C ARG A 150 12.01 4.59 11.18
N GLN A 151 11.20 4.57 10.13
CA GLN A 151 11.12 5.65 9.14
C GLN A 151 10.30 6.87 9.62
N GLY A 152 9.71 6.79 10.82
CA GLY A 152 8.95 7.88 11.42
C GLY A 152 7.44 7.70 11.40
N ASN A 153 6.92 6.56 10.89
CA ASN A 153 5.49 6.28 10.89
C ASN A 153 4.95 6.18 12.33
N GLY A 154 4.19 7.19 12.74
CA GLY A 154 3.59 7.23 14.08
C GLY A 154 2.52 6.15 14.27
N ASP A 155 1.74 5.85 13.23
CA ASP A 155 0.66 4.86 13.30
C ASP A 155 1.21 3.44 13.48
N ALA A 156 2.32 3.11 12.80
CA ALA A 156 3.03 1.86 12.97
C ALA A 156 3.62 1.73 14.38
N ALA A 157 4.23 2.79 14.90
CA ALA A 157 4.75 2.81 16.27
C ALA A 157 3.63 2.60 17.30
N LEU A 158 2.47 3.25 17.11
CA LEU A 158 1.29 3.08 17.94
C LEU A 158 0.67 1.68 17.81
N ALA A 159 0.69 1.09 16.61
CA ALA A 159 0.23 -0.29 16.38
C ALA A 159 1.08 -1.30 17.17
N ILE A 160 2.40 -1.14 17.16
CA ILE A 160 3.32 -1.95 17.98
C ILE A 160 3.00 -1.80 19.46
N ALA A 161 2.90 -0.56 19.96
CA ALA A 161 2.58 -0.29 21.36
C ALA A 161 1.24 -0.90 21.79
N ARG A 162 0.20 -0.78 20.94
CA ARG A 162 -1.10 -1.38 21.20
C ARG A 162 -1.03 -2.91 21.23
N ALA A 163 -0.38 -3.52 20.24
CA ALA A 163 -0.22 -4.97 20.19
C ALA A 163 0.59 -5.49 21.38
N TYR A 164 1.59 -4.74 21.85
CA TYR A 164 2.34 -5.06 23.07
C TYR A 164 1.47 -5.00 24.32
N LYS A 165 0.70 -3.92 24.53
CA LYS A 165 -0.23 -3.79 25.67
C LYS A 165 -1.29 -4.89 25.71
N LEU A 166 -1.71 -5.37 24.55
CA LEU A 166 -2.66 -6.48 24.42
C LEU A 166 -2.01 -7.86 24.57
N GLY A 167 -0.71 -7.96 24.89
CA GLY A 167 0.01 -9.23 25.04
C GLY A 167 0.20 -10.00 23.72
N ARG A 168 -0.02 -9.35 22.57
CA ARG A 168 0.04 -9.98 21.24
C ARG A 168 1.47 -10.10 20.71
N ILE A 169 2.41 -9.38 21.33
CA ILE A 169 3.83 -9.41 21.00
C ILE A 169 4.61 -9.87 22.23
N GLN A 170 5.45 -10.89 22.08
CA GLN A 170 6.37 -11.30 23.12
C GLN A 170 7.41 -10.19 23.38
N PRO A 171 7.67 -9.78 24.63
CA PRO A 171 8.62 -8.69 24.92
C PRO A 171 10.00 -8.85 24.28
N ALA A 172 10.50 -10.09 24.19
CA ALA A 172 11.80 -10.41 23.58
C ALA A 172 11.91 -9.98 22.10
N LYS A 173 10.79 -9.97 21.37
CA LYS A 173 10.76 -9.56 19.95
C LYS A 173 11.01 -8.06 19.76
N LEU A 174 10.80 -7.25 20.80
CA LEU A 174 10.94 -5.80 20.75
C LEU A 174 12.30 -5.29 21.21
N HIS A 175 13.24 -6.16 21.62
CA HIS A 175 14.54 -5.74 22.15
C HIS A 175 15.27 -4.75 21.22
N GLY A 176 15.42 -5.10 19.93
CA GLY A 176 16.10 -4.24 18.96
C GLY A 176 15.32 -2.96 18.62
N PHE A 177 14.00 -2.96 18.74
CA PHE A 177 13.18 -1.76 18.53
C PHE A 177 13.27 -0.81 19.73
N ARG A 178 13.24 -1.32 20.96
CA ARG A 178 13.45 -0.54 22.18
C ARG A 178 14.81 0.13 22.21
N ALA A 179 15.88 -0.61 21.87
CA ALA A 179 17.22 -0.06 21.78
C ALA A 179 17.32 1.07 20.74
N TRP A 180 16.62 0.92 19.60
CA TRP A 180 16.53 1.97 18.58
C TRP A 180 15.77 3.19 19.10
N LEU A 181 14.62 3.00 19.77
CA LEU A 181 13.84 4.08 20.36
C LEU A 181 14.64 4.89 21.38
N ALA A 182 15.39 4.23 22.26
CA ALA A 182 16.24 4.90 23.25
C ALA A 182 17.27 5.87 22.63
N GLN A 183 17.70 5.59 21.40
CA GLN A 183 18.68 6.40 20.66
C GLN A 183 18.04 7.47 19.77
N ASN A 184 16.81 7.26 19.30
CA ASN A 184 16.21 8.06 18.22
C ASN A 184 14.94 8.82 18.64
N ALA A 185 14.25 8.38 19.70
CA ALA A 185 13.03 9.02 20.17
C ALA A 185 13.35 10.37 20.82
N ARG A 186 12.68 11.42 20.34
CA ARG A 186 12.82 12.78 20.89
C ARG A 186 11.67 13.11 21.83
N PRO A 187 11.88 13.90 22.89
CA PRO A 187 10.79 14.34 23.77
C PRO A 187 9.62 14.94 22.98
N GLY A 188 8.40 14.57 23.36
CA GLY A 188 7.16 15.04 22.71
C GLY A 188 6.80 14.34 21.39
N THR A 189 7.55 13.33 20.94
CA THR A 189 7.23 12.55 19.74
C THR A 189 6.40 11.30 20.06
N VAL A 190 5.71 10.75 19.05
CA VAL A 190 5.02 9.45 19.16
C VAL A 190 6.01 8.36 19.56
N GLN A 191 7.22 8.38 19.01
CA GLN A 191 8.28 7.42 19.35
C GLN A 191 8.65 7.48 20.84
N ALA A 192 8.71 8.66 21.46
CA ALA A 192 8.98 8.79 22.89
C ALA A 192 7.84 8.22 23.74
N ASN A 193 6.59 8.47 23.34
CA ASN A 193 5.43 7.88 24.02
C ASN A 193 5.43 6.35 23.91
N VAL A 194 5.77 5.82 22.73
CA VAL A 194 5.90 4.37 22.50
C VAL A 194 7.06 3.78 23.29
N ALA A 195 8.20 4.47 23.39
CA ALA A 195 9.32 4.04 24.23
C ALA A 195 8.89 3.83 25.68
N ALA A 196 8.19 4.81 26.27
CA ALA A 196 7.66 4.70 27.63
C ALA A 196 6.69 3.51 27.79
N VAL A 197 5.77 3.32 26.84
CA VAL A 197 4.85 2.17 26.85
C VAL A 197 5.58 0.83 26.82
N LEU A 198 6.66 0.74 26.04
CA LEU A 198 7.42 -0.50 25.94
C LEU A 198 8.32 -0.72 27.16
N GLU A 199 8.67 0.31 27.93
CA GLU A 199 9.43 0.17 29.19
C GLU A 199 8.57 -0.27 30.37
N GLU A 200 7.25 -0.05 30.33
CA GLU A 200 6.32 -0.57 31.34
C GLU A 200 6.34 -2.10 31.33
N ASP A 201 6.95 -2.71 32.35
CA ASP A 201 6.96 -4.16 32.61
C ASP A 201 5.52 -4.68 32.73
N HIS A 202 4.92 -5.03 31.61
CA HIS A 202 3.68 -5.79 31.61
C HIS A 202 4.05 -7.26 31.77
N ALA A 203 4.10 -7.71 33.02
CA ALA A 203 3.70 -9.08 33.30
C ALA A 203 2.35 -9.29 32.59
N PRO A 204 2.23 -10.31 31.72
CA PRO A 204 1.01 -10.49 30.94
C PRO A 204 -0.19 -10.52 31.87
N ILE A 205 -1.25 -9.77 31.56
CA ILE A 205 -2.56 -9.92 32.20
C ILE A 205 -3.10 -11.26 31.68
N ILE A 206 -2.70 -12.34 32.34
CA ILE A 206 -3.32 -13.65 32.18
C ILE A 206 -4.61 -13.58 33.00
N ASN A 207 -5.76 -13.41 32.33
CA ASN A 207 -7.06 -13.79 32.88
C ASN A 207 -7.32 -15.26 32.53
#